data_AF-A0A729IPT4-F1
#
_entry.id   AF-A0A729IPT4-F1
#
_cell.length_a   1.000
_cell.length_b   1.000
_cell.length_c   1.000
_cell.angle_alpha   90.00
_cell.angle_beta   90.00
_cell.angle_gamma   90.00
#
_symmetry.space_group_name_H-M   'P 1'
#
loop_
_entity.id
_entity.type
_entity.pdbx_description
1 polymer ?
#
loop_
_entity_poly.entity_id
_entity_poly.type
_entity_poly.pdbx_seq_one_letter_code
_entity_poly.pdbx_strand_id
1 'polypeptide(L)'
;MRTLLKPFLLAITLMLILIRSGFATDDGAITMIKTYSAYDYPQTRSRLMQAVADNGLVLFGEFDHARAAQNVNLKMPPTTVLVFGNPKGGTPLMLAHPELALDLPFRVLISQQADGRALVSYHPAETLQRYGLDATAIQALKKLEQLVEKSIH
;
A
#
# COMPACT_ATOMS: atom_id res chain seq x y z
N MET A 1 -0.35 62.35 41.56
CA MET A 1 -1.64 62.76 40.98
C MET A 1 -2.31 61.54 40.36
N ARG A 2 -3.53 61.21 40.82
CA ARG A 2 -4.44 60.23 40.23
C ARG A 2 -5.17 60.87 39.05
N THR A 3 -5.45 60.11 37.99
CA THR A 3 -6.68 60.18 37.17
C THR A 3 -6.80 58.87 36.35
N LEU A 4 -7.77 58.01 36.68
CA LEU A 4 -9.03 57.73 35.92
C LEU A 4 -8.84 56.67 34.81
N LEU A 5 -9.09 55.37 35.04
CA LEU A 5 -10.37 54.64 35.05
C LEU A 5 -10.99 54.37 33.64
N LYS A 6 -10.62 53.21 33.03
CA LYS A 6 -11.42 52.20 32.27
C LYS A 6 -12.28 52.67 31.06
N PRO A 7 -13.05 51.81 30.36
CA PRO A 7 -12.74 50.60 29.57
C PRO A 7 -13.32 50.69 28.12
N PHE A 8 -12.71 50.01 27.14
CA PHE A 8 -13.34 49.72 25.84
C PHE A 8 -12.99 48.25 25.50
N LEU A 9 -13.62 47.27 26.13
CA LEU A 9 -14.81 46.59 25.62
C LEU A 9 -14.79 46.34 24.10
N LEU A 10 -14.52 45.08 23.77
CA LEU A 10 -15.41 44.25 22.95
C LEU A 10 -15.37 44.44 21.42
N ALA A 11 -14.30 43.98 20.78
CA ALA A 11 -14.24 43.58 19.36
C ALA A 11 -12.81 43.05 19.16
N ILE A 12 -12.49 41.78 19.02
CA ILE A 12 -12.99 40.78 18.07
C ILE A 12 -12.44 39.45 18.60
N THR A 13 -13.36 38.60 19.04
CA THR A 13 -13.42 37.18 18.68
C THR A 13 -12.08 36.45 18.57
N LEU A 14 -11.78 35.64 19.59
CA LEU A 14 -11.80 34.19 19.39
C LEU A 14 -10.92 33.69 18.22
N MET A 15 -9.60 33.78 18.34
CA MET A 15 -8.71 32.96 17.51
C MET A 15 -8.69 31.53 18.09
N LEU A 16 -9.86 30.88 17.99
CA LEU A 16 -10.04 29.45 18.13
C LEU A 16 -9.09 28.76 17.15
N ILE A 17 -8.25 27.90 17.70
CA ILE A 17 -8.04 26.53 17.20
C ILE A 17 -7.82 26.46 15.69
N LEU A 18 -6.58 26.64 15.25
CA LEU A 18 -6.08 25.91 14.08
C LEU A 18 -5.42 24.61 14.55
N ILE A 19 -6.17 23.79 15.30
CA ILE A 19 -5.97 22.34 15.19
C ILE A 19 -6.40 22.04 13.76
N ARG A 20 -5.42 21.93 12.84
CA ARG A 20 -5.66 21.21 11.61
C ARG A 20 -5.89 19.76 12.02
N SER A 21 -7.14 19.44 12.33
CA SER A 21 -7.63 18.09 12.18
C SER A 21 -7.38 17.75 10.72
N GLY A 22 -6.26 17.06 10.45
CA GLY A 22 -6.15 16.29 9.24
C GLY A 22 -7.34 15.34 9.29
N PHE A 23 -8.37 15.64 8.52
CA PHE A 23 -9.42 14.70 8.23
C PHE A 23 -8.72 13.54 7.51
N ALA A 24 -8.28 12.54 8.27
CA ALA A 24 -8.30 11.18 7.75
C ALA A 24 -9.78 10.89 7.58
N THR A 25 -10.29 11.07 6.37
CA THR A 25 -11.58 10.50 6.05
C THR A 25 -11.37 8.99 6.09
N ASP A 26 -11.86 8.36 7.15
CA ASP A 26 -12.16 6.93 7.13
C ASP A 26 -13.45 6.77 6.30
N ASP A 27 -13.37 7.22 5.04
CA ASP A 27 -14.29 6.77 4.02
C ASP A 27 -13.99 5.27 3.95
N GLY A 28 -14.95 4.39 4.21
CA GLY A 28 -14.78 2.93 4.23
C GLY A 28 -14.30 2.29 2.91
N ALA A 29 -13.59 3.03 2.07
CA ALA A 29 -12.76 2.58 0.98
C ALA A 29 -11.76 1.53 1.47
N ILE A 30 -11.80 0.36 0.83
CA ILE A 30 -10.82 -0.70 1.03
C ILE A 30 -9.46 -0.14 0.60
N THR A 31 -8.62 0.21 1.57
CA THR A 31 -7.25 0.68 1.31
C THR A 31 -6.31 -0.48 1.00
N MET A 32 -6.70 -1.70 1.38
CA MET A 32 -5.87 -2.91 1.25
C MET A 32 -6.76 -4.15 1.14
N ILE A 33 -6.49 -5.02 0.16
CA ILE A 33 -7.04 -6.37 0.09
C ILE A 33 -6.21 -7.30 0.97
N LYS A 34 -6.87 -8.21 1.69
CA LYS A 34 -6.26 -9.20 2.57
C LYS A 34 -6.95 -10.56 2.37
N THR A 35 -6.18 -11.54 1.92
CA THR A 35 -6.69 -12.89 1.63
C THR A 35 -5.80 -13.93 2.30
N TYR A 36 -6.39 -14.87 3.03
CA TYR A 36 -5.66 -16.02 3.55
C TYR A 36 -5.35 -16.98 2.41
N SER A 37 -4.09 -17.41 2.30
CA SER A 37 -3.73 -18.45 1.35
C SER A 37 -4.22 -19.82 1.83
N ALA A 38 -4.54 -20.69 0.88
CA ALA A 38 -4.75 -22.12 1.09
C ALA A 38 -3.45 -22.89 1.43
N TYR A 39 -2.29 -22.24 1.30
CA TYR A 39 -0.97 -22.83 1.50
C TYR A 39 -0.24 -22.21 2.70
N ASP A 40 0.81 -22.89 3.19
CA ASP A 40 1.68 -22.30 4.20
C ASP A 40 2.53 -21.14 3.64
N TYR A 41 3.26 -20.44 4.51
CA TYR A 41 4.05 -19.28 4.10
C TYR A 41 5.12 -19.61 3.03
N PRO A 42 5.99 -20.64 3.20
CA PRO A 42 6.97 -21.01 2.18
C PRO A 42 6.33 -21.36 0.83
N GLN A 43 5.25 -22.14 0.84
CA GLN A 43 4.52 -22.52 -0.38
C GLN A 43 3.88 -21.31 -1.04
N THR A 44 3.21 -20.44 -0.28
CA THR A 44 2.59 -19.21 -0.79
C THR A 44 3.60 -18.32 -1.50
N ARG A 45 4.76 -18.10 -0.86
CA ARG A 45 5.87 -17.33 -1.45
C ARG A 45 6.37 -17.97 -2.74
N SER A 46 6.63 -19.28 -2.73
CA SER A 46 7.10 -20.01 -3.91
C SER A 46 6.11 -19.94 -5.07
N ARG A 47 4.82 -20.16 -4.80
CA ARG A 47 3.75 -20.10 -5.81
C ARG A 47 3.62 -18.72 -6.45
N LEU A 48 3.68 -17.66 -5.65
CA LEU A 48 3.64 -16.29 -6.17
C LEU A 48 4.88 -15.98 -7.03
N MET A 49 6.07 -16.37 -6.59
CA MET A 49 7.29 -16.21 -7.41
C MET A 49 7.21 -16.99 -8.73
N GLN A 50 6.70 -18.22 -8.70
CA GLN A 50 6.51 -19.04 -9.89
C GLN A 50 5.47 -18.40 -10.83
N ALA A 51 4.35 -17.93 -10.30
CA ALA A 51 3.32 -17.25 -11.08
C ALA A 51 3.84 -15.98 -11.76
N VAL A 52 4.70 -15.21 -11.08
CA VAL A 52 5.41 -14.07 -11.68
C VAL A 52 6.26 -14.52 -12.87
N ALA A 53 7.06 -15.57 -12.70
CA ALA A 53 7.92 -16.11 -13.77
C ALA A 53 7.11 -16.66 -14.96
N ASP A 54 6.10 -17.49 -14.70
CA ASP A 54 5.27 -18.16 -15.72
C ASP A 54 4.48 -17.17 -16.59
N ASN A 55 4.19 -15.98 -16.06
CA ASN A 55 3.46 -14.92 -16.77
C ASN A 55 4.40 -13.89 -17.42
N GLY A 56 5.71 -14.16 -17.46
CA GLY A 56 6.70 -13.27 -18.08
C GLY A 56 6.79 -11.90 -17.40
N LEU A 57 6.43 -11.82 -16.12
CA LEU A 57 6.54 -10.61 -15.32
C LEU A 57 7.96 -10.48 -14.77
N VAL A 58 8.41 -9.24 -14.61
CA VAL A 58 9.71 -8.94 -14.00
C VAL A 58 9.54 -8.92 -12.49
N LEU A 59 10.31 -9.74 -11.78
CA LEU A 59 10.52 -9.61 -10.34
C LEU A 59 11.57 -8.51 -10.10
N PHE A 60 11.12 -7.33 -9.68
CA PHE A 60 12.01 -6.20 -9.39
C PHE A 60 12.71 -6.35 -8.05
N GLY A 61 12.07 -7.03 -7.10
CA GLY A 61 12.66 -7.24 -5.79
C GLY A 61 11.86 -8.18 -4.93
N GLU A 62 12.58 -8.81 -4.03
CA GLU A 62 12.04 -9.54 -2.90
C GLU A 62 12.65 -8.96 -1.63
N PHE A 63 11.80 -8.44 -0.76
CA PHE A 63 12.19 -7.80 0.48
C PHE A 63 11.80 -8.69 1.65
N ASP A 64 12.74 -9.50 2.12
CA ASP A 64 12.59 -10.37 3.27
C ASP A 64 12.82 -9.56 4.57
N HIS A 65 11.73 -9.07 5.15
CA HIS A 65 11.77 -8.27 6.37
C HIS A 65 12.14 -9.10 7.60
N ALA A 66 11.78 -10.39 7.61
CA ALA A 66 12.16 -11.29 8.70
C ALA A 66 13.68 -11.48 8.76
N ARG A 67 14.32 -11.71 7.61
CA ARG A 67 15.78 -11.75 7.51
C ARG A 67 16.43 -10.41 7.83
N ALA A 68 15.87 -9.30 7.36
CA ALA A 68 16.38 -7.97 7.68
C ALA A 68 16.36 -7.69 9.20
N ALA A 69 15.28 -8.08 9.90
CA ALA A 69 15.19 -7.99 11.35
C ALA A 69 16.23 -8.87 12.06
N GLN A 70 16.41 -10.11 11.60
CA GLN A 70 17.43 -11.02 12.16
C GLN A 70 18.84 -10.45 12.06
N ASN A 71 19.18 -9.79 10.94
CA ASN A 71 20.49 -9.16 10.73
C ASN A 71 20.80 -8.05 11.74
N VAL A 72 19.79 -7.51 12.43
CA VAL A 72 19.93 -6.52 13.50
C VAL A 72 19.48 -7.06 14.87
N ASN A 73 19.49 -8.38 15.05
CA ASN A 73 19.14 -9.09 16.28
C ASN A 73 17.69 -8.90 16.76
N LEU A 74 16.78 -8.56 15.85
CA LEU A 74 15.35 -8.48 16.11
C LEU A 74 14.64 -9.73 15.61
N LYS A 75 13.49 -10.06 16.23
CA LYS A 75 12.63 -11.15 15.80
C LYS A 75 11.41 -10.58 15.08
N MET A 76 11.07 -11.18 13.94
CA MET A 76 9.86 -10.90 13.19
C MET A 76 9.35 -12.23 12.62
N PRO A 77 8.03 -12.50 12.64
CA PRO A 77 7.46 -13.64 11.92
C PRO A 77 7.80 -13.57 10.42
N PRO A 78 7.81 -14.70 9.70
CA PRO A 78 8.06 -14.70 8.26
C PRO A 78 7.23 -13.65 7.53
N THR A 79 7.90 -12.68 6.92
CA THR A 79 7.30 -11.50 6.31
C THR A 79 8.12 -11.06 5.12
N THR A 80 7.53 -11.10 3.93
CA THR A 80 8.18 -10.76 2.66
C THR A 80 7.30 -9.88 1.81
N VAL A 81 7.88 -8.87 1.17
CA VAL A 81 7.23 -8.12 0.08
C VAL A 81 7.82 -8.56 -1.24
N LEU A 82 6.98 -9.00 -2.16
CA LEU A 82 7.32 -9.22 -3.56
C LEU A 82 6.95 -7.96 -4.36
N VAL A 83 7.88 -7.50 -5.20
CA VAL A 83 7.67 -6.34 -6.06
C VAL A 83 7.88 -6.78 -7.50
N PHE A 84 6.82 -6.76 -8.30
CA PHE A 84 6.84 -7.27 -9.66
C PHE A 84 5.90 -6.50 -10.59
N GLY A 85 6.09 -6.68 -11.90
CA GLY A 85 5.22 -6.06 -12.89
C GLY A 85 5.66 -6.29 -14.33
N ASN A 86 4.99 -5.62 -15.25
CA ASN A 86 5.31 -5.67 -16.68
C ASN A 86 5.75 -4.28 -17.17
N PRO A 87 7.04 -4.05 -17.46
CA PRO A 87 7.52 -2.78 -17.99
C PRO A 87 6.76 -2.32 -19.25
N LYS A 88 6.39 -3.26 -20.15
CA LYS A 88 5.63 -2.95 -21.37
C LYS A 88 4.26 -2.31 -21.06
N GLY A 89 3.64 -2.71 -19.96
CA GLY A 89 2.35 -2.15 -19.52
C GLY A 89 2.51 -0.93 -18.62
N GLY A 90 3.46 -0.96 -17.67
CA GLY A 90 3.60 0.07 -16.63
C GLY A 90 4.35 1.33 -17.08
N THR A 91 5.37 1.20 -17.94
CA THR A 91 6.18 2.38 -18.34
C THR A 91 5.37 3.45 -19.06
N PRO A 92 4.46 3.13 -20.02
CA PRO A 92 3.62 4.15 -20.63
C PRO A 92 2.73 4.90 -19.62
N LEU A 93 2.23 4.20 -18.59
CA LEU A 93 1.44 4.84 -17.53
C LEU A 93 2.28 5.83 -16.72
N MET A 94 3.52 5.45 -16.36
CA MET A 94 4.44 6.35 -15.65
C MET A 94 4.91 7.52 -16.51
N LEU A 95 5.02 7.36 -17.84
CA LEU A 95 5.31 8.49 -18.73
C LEU A 95 4.16 9.51 -18.75
N ALA A 96 2.91 9.03 -18.72
CA ALA A 96 1.73 9.89 -18.66
C ALA A 96 1.49 10.49 -17.25
N HIS A 97 1.79 9.73 -16.20
CA HIS A 97 1.58 10.10 -14.81
C HIS A 97 2.83 9.73 -13.97
N PRO A 98 3.89 10.57 -13.96
CA PRO A 98 5.19 10.24 -13.35
C PRO A 98 5.14 9.82 -11.87
N GLU A 99 4.20 10.38 -11.09
CA GLU A 99 4.04 10.05 -9.67
C GLU A 99 3.64 8.58 -9.42
N LEU A 100 3.12 7.88 -10.44
CA LEU A 100 2.86 6.43 -10.36
C LEU A 100 4.11 5.61 -10.03
N ALA A 101 5.30 6.13 -10.31
CA ALA A 101 6.55 5.46 -9.96
C ALA A 101 6.76 5.29 -8.44
N LEU A 102 5.98 5.96 -7.59
CA LEU A 102 5.97 5.72 -6.14
C LEU A 102 5.22 4.44 -5.75
N ASP A 103 4.26 4.01 -6.58
CA ASP A 103 3.38 2.89 -6.29
C ASP A 103 3.51 1.70 -7.24
N LEU A 104 4.14 1.91 -8.39
CA LEU A 104 4.57 0.87 -9.32
C LEU A 104 6.07 0.58 -9.12
N PRO A 105 6.52 -0.69 -9.22
CA PRO A 105 5.76 -1.88 -9.61
C PRO A 105 4.77 -2.37 -8.55
N PHE A 106 3.91 -3.33 -8.91
CA PHE A 106 2.92 -3.90 -7.99
C PHE A 106 3.60 -4.60 -6.81
N ARG A 107 3.05 -4.40 -5.61
CA ARG A 107 3.63 -4.88 -4.34
C ARG A 107 2.66 -5.83 -3.64
N VAL A 108 3.16 -6.99 -3.25
CA VAL A 108 2.39 -8.01 -2.53
C VAL A 108 3.12 -8.37 -1.25
N LEU A 109 2.47 -8.14 -0.11
CA LEU A 109 2.93 -8.58 1.21
C LEU A 109 2.47 -10.02 1.47
N ILE A 110 3.40 -10.86 1.90
CA ILE A 110 3.15 -12.21 2.40
C ILE A 110 3.61 -12.23 3.84
N SER A 111 2.70 -12.49 4.77
CA SER A 111 3.00 -12.50 6.21
C SER A 111 2.44 -13.76 6.87
N GLN A 112 3.23 -14.40 7.74
CA GLN A 112 2.72 -15.48 8.57
C GLN A 112 2.00 -14.90 9.79
N GLN A 113 0.75 -15.31 9.98
CA GLN A 113 -0.07 -14.93 11.13
C GLN A 113 0.23 -15.83 12.33
N ALA A 114 -0.24 -15.43 13.52
CA ALA A 114 0.01 -16.14 14.77
C ALA A 114 -0.55 -17.58 14.78
N ASP A 115 -1.58 -17.86 13.97
CA ASP A 115 -2.16 -19.20 13.78
C ASP A 115 -1.39 -20.06 12.76
N GLY A 116 -0.25 -19.57 12.25
CA GLY A 116 0.61 -20.25 11.30
C GLY A 116 0.20 -20.06 9.83
N ARG A 117 -0.98 -19.50 9.54
CA ARG A 117 -1.47 -19.30 8.17
C ARG A 117 -0.75 -18.15 7.48
N ALA A 118 -0.61 -18.26 6.16
CA ALA A 118 -0.12 -17.17 5.33
C ALA A 118 -1.27 -16.20 5.00
N LEU A 119 -1.06 -14.93 5.30
CA LEU A 119 -1.92 -13.82 4.88
C LEU A 119 -1.21 -13.04 3.77
N VAL A 120 -1.88 -12.92 2.64
CA VAL A 120 -1.42 -12.16 1.48
C VAL A 120 -2.19 -10.84 1.44
N SER A 121 -1.49 -9.73 1.25
CA SER A 121 -2.09 -8.39 1.27
C SER A 121 -1.47 -7.47 0.22
N TYR A 122 -2.28 -6.60 -0.37
CA TYR A 122 -1.83 -5.62 -1.37
C TYR A 122 -2.81 -4.45 -1.45
N HIS A 123 -2.38 -3.32 -2.01
CA HIS A 123 -3.28 -2.21 -2.30
C HIS A 123 -4.04 -2.48 -3.61
N PRO A 124 -5.37 -2.30 -3.66
CA PRO A 124 -6.15 -2.44 -4.90
C PRO A 124 -5.65 -1.48 -5.98
N ALA A 125 -5.72 -1.90 -7.25
CA ALA A 125 -5.39 -1.07 -8.40
C ALA A 125 -6.28 0.17 -8.48
N GLU A 126 -7.54 0.09 -8.04
CA GLU A 126 -8.46 1.24 -7.95
C GLU A 126 -7.87 2.39 -7.15
N THR A 127 -7.02 2.11 -6.15
CA THR A 127 -6.38 3.18 -5.37
C THR A 127 -5.50 4.07 -6.24
N LEU A 128 -5.01 3.58 -7.39
CA LEU A 128 -4.19 4.32 -8.34
C LEU A 128 -5.01 5.28 -9.22
N GLN A 129 -6.34 5.25 -9.15
CA GLN A 129 -7.19 6.28 -9.78
C GLN A 129 -6.88 7.69 -9.24
N ARG A 130 -6.31 7.80 -8.03
CA ARG A 130 -5.82 9.06 -7.46
C ARG A 130 -4.78 9.77 -8.33
N TYR A 131 -4.10 9.05 -9.22
CA TYR A 131 -3.13 9.61 -10.19
C TYR A 131 -3.78 10.07 -11.50
N GLY A 132 -5.10 9.91 -11.66
CA GLY A 132 -5.82 10.26 -12.89
C GLY A 132 -5.88 9.13 -13.92
N LEU A 133 -5.67 7.88 -13.51
CA LEU A 133 -5.78 6.71 -14.40
C LEU A 133 -7.23 6.45 -14.83
N ASP A 134 -7.42 6.18 -16.12
CA ASP A 134 -8.72 5.80 -16.67
C ASP A 134 -9.10 4.35 -16.33
N ALA A 135 -10.37 3.99 -16.57
CA ALA A 135 -10.88 2.66 -16.28
C ALA A 135 -10.13 1.54 -17.03
N THR A 136 -9.59 1.82 -18.22
CA THR A 136 -8.85 0.85 -19.03
C THR A 136 -7.52 0.51 -18.39
N ALA A 137 -6.77 1.52 -17.93
CA ALA A 137 -5.51 1.37 -17.22
C ALA A 137 -5.71 0.61 -15.90
N ILE A 138 -6.74 0.95 -15.13
CA ILE A 138 -7.09 0.23 -13.89
C ILE A 138 -7.42 -1.23 -14.19
N GLN A 139 -8.23 -1.50 -15.21
CA GLN A 139 -8.60 -2.87 -15.57
C GLN A 139 -7.39 -3.71 -16.03
N ALA A 140 -6.38 -3.09 -16.65
CA ALA A 140 -5.13 -3.76 -16.98
C ALA A 140 -4.33 -4.12 -15.73
N LEU A 141 -4.27 -3.22 -14.73
CA LEU A 141 -3.56 -3.44 -13.46
C LEU A 141 -4.23 -4.52 -12.60
N LYS A 142 -5.57 -4.60 -12.60
CA LYS A 142 -6.34 -5.65 -11.91
C LYS A 142 -5.95 -7.08 -12.30
N LYS A 143 -5.35 -7.27 -13.49
CA LYS A 143 -4.85 -8.60 -13.89
C LYS A 143 -3.75 -9.11 -12.95
N LEU A 144 -2.98 -8.20 -12.32
CA LEU A 144 -1.97 -8.57 -11.33
C LEU A 144 -2.61 -9.03 -10.01
N GLU A 145 -3.72 -8.41 -9.60
CA GLU A 145 -4.50 -8.87 -8.45
C GLU A 145 -5.09 -10.26 -8.70
N GLN A 146 -5.70 -10.47 -9.87
CA GLN A 146 -6.23 -11.77 -10.27
C GLN A 146 -5.16 -12.87 -10.31
N LEU A 147 -3.93 -12.52 -10.74
CA LEU A 147 -2.79 -13.42 -10.70
C LEU A 147 -2.44 -13.80 -9.25
N VAL A 148 -2.43 -12.84 -8.32
CA VAL A 148 -2.20 -13.09 -6.89
C VAL A 148 -3.27 -14.03 -6.33
N GLU A 149 -4.55 -13.69 -6.52
CA GLU A 149 -5.67 -14.51 -6.01
C GLU A 149 -5.60 -15.95 -6.53
N LYS A 150 -5.33 -16.14 -7.83
CA LYS A 150 -5.17 -17.49 -8.41
C LYS A 150 -3.97 -18.24 -7.84
N SER A 151 -2.91 -17.53 -7.42
CA SER A 151 -1.68 -18.16 -6.93
C SER A 151 -1.80 -18.66 -5.49
N ILE A 152 -2.75 -18.11 -4.72
CA ILE A 152 -2.89 -18.37 -3.29
C ILE A 152 -4.05 -19.32 -2.95
N HIS A 153 -4.81 -19.72 -3.96
CA HIS A 153 -5.80 -20.80 -3.95
C HIS A 153 -5.29 -21.98 -4.80
#